data_AF-A0A9W9Y9M0-F1
#
_entry.id   AF-A0A9W9Y9M0-F1
#
_cell.length_a   1.000
_cell.length_b   1.000
_cell.length_c   1.000
_cell.angle_alpha   90.00
_cell.angle_beta   90.00
_cell.angle_gamma   90.00
#
_symmetry.space_group_name_H-M   'P 1'
#
loop_
_entity.id
_entity.type
_entity.pdbx_description
1 polymer ?
#
loop_
_entity_poly.entity_id
_entity_poly.type
_entity_poly.pdbx_seq_one_letter_code
_entity_poly.pdbx_strand_id
1 'polypeptide(L)'
;MARFHSLILKQGRHWKKQLVYQMPLQDFSTKQCRKLALDQKMAMDDMCLKRTEKALGVGAVKTGLTMPASCARCSVPMNVGEMAVFALRSGPDFCWHVQCFVCCEDGELLVDHVYCWDAEKEKLYCSRHWSESLKPRCAGCEELIYVGEYSQAMDQNWHPGHLCCFFCDESLAQQRFVTVEGQPACVTCYDKKFANNCENCKKPIGPGTKDVDVRGNTGMRSALCALSQSVTSLC
;
A
#
# COMPACT_ATOMS: atom_id res chain seq x y z
N MET A 1 -19.80 15.72 -29.45
CA MET A 1 -18.49 16.43 -29.34
C MET A 1 -18.12 16.82 -27.90
N ALA A 2 -18.98 17.52 -27.14
CA ALA A 2 -18.63 17.96 -25.77
C ALA A 2 -18.47 16.83 -24.71
N ARG A 3 -19.21 15.72 -24.83
CA ARG A 3 -19.10 14.57 -23.89
C ARG A 3 -17.82 13.75 -24.09
N PHE A 4 -17.34 13.59 -25.32
CA PHE A 4 -16.07 12.91 -25.64
C PHE A 4 -14.84 13.72 -25.18
N HIS A 5 -14.86 15.04 -25.36
CA HIS A 5 -13.79 15.92 -24.89
C HIS A 5 -13.69 15.92 -23.35
N SER A 6 -14.83 15.84 -22.64
CA SER A 6 -14.87 15.71 -21.18
C SER A 6 -14.33 14.36 -20.66
N LEU A 7 -14.51 13.27 -21.43
CA LEU A 7 -13.96 11.95 -21.14
C LEU A 7 -12.46 11.91 -21.39
N ILE A 8 -11.97 12.52 -22.47
CA ILE A 8 -10.52 12.63 -22.78
C ILE A 8 -9.80 13.52 -21.74
N LEU A 9 -10.41 14.61 -21.28
CA LEU A 9 -9.84 15.47 -20.22
C LEU A 9 -9.94 14.84 -18.82
N LYS A 10 -11.00 14.07 -18.53
CA LYS A 10 -11.12 13.27 -17.28
C LYS A 10 -10.14 12.11 -17.28
N GLN A 11 -9.98 11.43 -18.43
CA GLN A 11 -8.94 10.44 -18.68
C GLN A 11 -7.57 11.08 -18.44
N GLY A 12 -7.28 12.28 -18.97
CA GLY A 12 -5.98 12.94 -18.77
C GLY A 12 -5.61 13.26 -17.32
N ARG A 13 -6.56 13.64 -16.46
CA ARG A 13 -6.27 13.88 -15.02
C ARG A 13 -6.13 12.59 -14.22
N HIS A 14 -6.97 11.60 -14.48
CA HIS A 14 -6.90 10.30 -13.82
C HIS A 14 -5.62 9.55 -14.24
N TRP A 15 -5.36 9.49 -15.55
CA TRP A 15 -4.11 9.03 -16.17
C TRP A 15 -2.86 9.60 -15.51
N LYS A 16 -2.79 10.94 -15.35
CA LYS A 16 -1.60 11.57 -14.73
C LYS A 16 -1.41 11.11 -13.28
N LYS A 17 -2.49 10.97 -12.52
CA LYS A 17 -2.42 10.49 -11.13
C LYS A 17 -2.01 9.02 -11.08
N GLN A 18 -2.59 8.20 -11.95
CA GLN A 18 -2.30 6.78 -12.06
C GLN A 18 -0.84 6.54 -12.46
N LEU A 19 -0.33 7.30 -13.43
CA LEU A 19 1.06 7.24 -13.87
C LEU A 19 2.04 7.55 -12.72
N VAL A 20 1.78 8.61 -11.94
CA VAL A 20 2.61 8.97 -10.78
C VAL A 20 2.55 7.89 -9.70
N TYR A 21 1.38 7.29 -9.48
CA TYR A 21 1.21 6.22 -8.51
C TYR A 21 1.91 4.92 -8.94
N GLN A 22 1.73 4.49 -10.20
CA GLN A 22 2.26 3.23 -10.73
C GLN A 22 3.76 3.28 -11.03
N MET A 23 4.34 4.48 -11.19
CA MET A 23 5.77 4.70 -11.39
C MET A 23 6.32 5.79 -10.44
N PRO A 24 6.47 5.50 -9.14
CA PRO A 24 7.08 6.43 -8.20
C PRO A 24 8.55 6.65 -8.56
N LEU A 25 9.00 7.90 -8.71
CA LEU A 25 10.38 8.22 -9.14
C LEU A 25 11.44 7.63 -8.20
N GLN A 26 11.15 7.61 -6.90
CA GLN A 26 11.99 7.01 -5.86
C GLN A 26 12.19 5.50 -6.02
N ASP A 27 11.41 4.81 -6.85
CA ASP A 27 11.58 3.37 -7.10
C ASP A 27 12.58 3.08 -8.23
N PHE A 28 13.11 4.10 -8.91
CA PHE A 28 13.98 3.95 -10.09
C PHE A 28 15.36 4.59 -9.94
N SER A 29 15.60 5.41 -8.92
CA SER A 29 16.90 6.02 -8.71
C SER A 29 17.19 6.34 -7.26
N THR A 30 18.34 5.90 -6.77
CA THR A 30 18.86 6.21 -5.43
C THR A 30 18.98 7.72 -5.17
N LYS A 31 19.07 8.54 -6.23
CA LYS A 31 19.12 10.01 -6.15
C LYS A 31 17.77 10.64 -5.77
N GLN A 32 16.67 9.92 -5.96
CA GLN A 32 15.32 10.40 -5.67
C GLN A 32 14.85 9.99 -4.26
N CYS A 33 15.62 9.14 -3.56
CA CYS A 33 15.33 8.72 -2.20
C CYS A 33 15.93 9.69 -1.17
N ARG A 34 15.26 9.88 -0.04
CA ARG A 34 15.67 10.88 0.96
C ARG A 34 17.05 10.61 1.56
N LYS A 35 17.30 9.41 2.10
CA LYS A 35 18.60 9.00 2.68
C LYS A 35 18.72 7.47 2.70
N LEU A 36 19.54 6.92 1.80
CA LEU A 36 19.90 5.51 1.80
C LEU A 36 21.37 5.33 2.19
N ALA A 37 21.64 4.34 3.05
CA ALA A 37 23.00 3.85 3.33
C ALA A 37 23.59 3.14 2.08
N LEU A 38 24.91 2.89 2.07
CA LEU A 38 25.60 2.35 0.89
C LEU A 38 25.08 0.96 0.48
N ASP A 39 24.91 0.08 1.45
CA ASP A 39 24.33 -1.26 1.29
C ASP A 39 22.89 -1.20 0.74
N GLN A 40 22.08 -0.27 1.24
CA GLN A 40 20.71 -0.05 0.76
C GLN A 40 20.68 0.46 -0.68
N LYS A 41 21.61 1.37 -1.04
CA LYS A 41 21.76 1.85 -2.41
C LYS A 41 22.13 0.71 -3.35
N MET A 42 23.09 -0.14 -2.97
CA MET A 42 23.47 -1.31 -3.77
C MET A 42 22.29 -2.27 -3.97
N ALA A 43 21.51 -2.52 -2.92
CA ALA A 43 20.31 -3.37 -3.01
C ALA A 43 19.25 -2.77 -3.94
N MET A 44 19.05 -1.44 -3.90
CA MET A 44 18.16 -0.74 -4.81
C MET A 44 18.64 -0.78 -6.26
N ASP A 45 19.93 -0.57 -6.50
CA ASP A 45 20.51 -0.58 -7.85
C ASP A 45 20.40 -1.98 -8.48
N ASP A 46 20.69 -3.05 -7.71
CA ASP A 46 20.46 -4.45 -8.14
C ASP A 46 18.99 -4.71 -8.50
N MET A 47 18.04 -4.20 -7.69
CA MET A 47 16.62 -4.32 -7.96
C MET A 47 16.20 -3.56 -9.23
N CYS A 48 16.73 -2.34 -9.45
CA CYS A 48 16.47 -1.56 -10.66
C CYS A 48 17.01 -2.26 -11.91
N LEU A 49 18.19 -2.87 -11.82
CA LEU A 49 18.79 -3.66 -12.90
C LEU A 49 17.93 -4.89 -13.22
N LYS A 50 17.58 -5.68 -12.20
CA LYS A 50 16.67 -6.83 -12.33
C LYS A 50 15.35 -6.45 -12.98
N ARG A 51 14.76 -5.31 -12.57
CA ARG A 51 13.53 -4.79 -13.17
C ARG A 51 13.73 -4.56 -14.66
N THR A 52 14.73 -3.75 -15.02
CA THR A 52 14.94 -3.31 -16.41
C THR A 52 15.29 -4.47 -17.35
N GLU A 53 16.13 -5.40 -16.89
CA GLU A 53 16.62 -6.49 -17.73
C GLU A 53 15.62 -7.64 -17.87
N LYS A 54 14.90 -7.98 -16.80
CA LYS A 54 14.14 -9.24 -16.70
C LYS A 54 12.63 -9.05 -16.64
N ALA A 55 12.13 -8.03 -15.95
CA ALA A 55 10.70 -7.90 -15.67
C ALA A 55 10.00 -6.85 -16.55
N LEU A 56 10.66 -5.71 -16.81
CA LEU A 56 10.05 -4.53 -17.41
C LEU A 56 9.83 -4.71 -18.91
N GLY A 57 8.65 -4.33 -19.38
CA GLY A 57 8.31 -4.28 -20.79
C GLY A 57 7.26 -3.22 -21.09
N VAL A 58 6.96 -3.06 -22.38
CA VAL A 58 5.89 -2.18 -22.89
C VAL A 58 4.86 -3.05 -23.60
N GLY A 59 3.58 -2.89 -23.25
CA GLY A 59 2.50 -3.64 -23.88
C GLY A 59 2.35 -3.20 -25.34
N ALA A 60 2.40 -4.15 -26.27
CA ALA A 60 2.22 -3.86 -27.69
C ALA A 60 0.80 -4.27 -28.12
N VAL A 61 -0.02 -3.29 -28.51
CA VAL A 61 -1.32 -3.57 -29.12
C VAL A 61 -1.08 -4.04 -30.55
N LYS A 62 -1.48 -5.27 -30.86
CA LYS A 62 -1.56 -5.77 -32.23
C LYS A 62 -3.00 -5.76 -32.69
N THR A 63 -3.23 -5.16 -33.85
CA THR A 63 -4.52 -5.21 -34.54
C THR A 63 -4.58 -6.45 -35.42
N GLY A 64 -5.67 -7.19 -35.36
CA GLY A 64 -5.88 -8.35 -36.22
C GLY A 64 -5.06 -9.57 -35.82
N LEU A 65 -5.49 -10.28 -34.78
CA LEU A 65 -4.98 -11.63 -34.47
C LEU A 65 -4.97 -12.50 -35.73
N THR A 66 -3.85 -13.17 -36.02
CA THR A 66 -3.70 -14.05 -37.18
C THR A 66 -4.20 -15.46 -36.93
N MET A 67 -4.27 -15.86 -35.65
CA MET A 67 -4.75 -17.16 -35.18
C MET A 67 -5.66 -16.98 -33.97
N PRO A 68 -6.63 -17.89 -33.73
CA PRO A 68 -7.40 -17.89 -32.49
C PRO A 68 -6.47 -18.01 -31.29
N ALA A 69 -6.77 -17.27 -30.23
CA ALA A 69 -6.01 -17.29 -28.99
C ALA A 69 -6.98 -17.27 -27.80
N SER A 70 -6.46 -17.43 -26.58
CA SER A 70 -7.26 -17.25 -25.36
C SER A 70 -6.62 -16.17 -24.51
N CYS A 71 -7.44 -15.27 -23.97
CA CYS A 71 -6.92 -14.20 -23.14
C CYS A 71 -6.34 -14.77 -21.83
N ALA A 72 -5.09 -14.44 -21.55
CA ALA A 72 -4.36 -14.94 -20.37
C ALA A 72 -4.91 -14.48 -19.01
N ARG A 73 -5.86 -13.53 -18.97
CA ARG A 73 -6.51 -13.08 -17.73
C ARG A 73 -7.90 -13.65 -17.53
N CYS A 74 -8.78 -13.54 -18.53
CA CYS A 74 -10.18 -13.96 -18.40
C CYS A 74 -10.46 -15.35 -19.00
N SER A 75 -9.46 -15.95 -19.67
CA SER A 75 -9.57 -17.24 -20.37
C SER A 75 -10.63 -17.29 -21.47
N VAL A 76 -11.22 -16.15 -21.83
CA VAL A 76 -12.19 -16.06 -22.91
C VAL A 76 -11.44 -16.14 -24.26
N PRO A 77 -11.93 -16.95 -25.22
CA PRO A 77 -11.35 -17.03 -26.56
C PRO A 77 -11.40 -15.69 -27.30
N MET A 78 -10.36 -15.45 -28.10
CA MET A 78 -10.18 -14.29 -28.97
C MET A 78 -10.11 -14.77 -30.42
N ASN A 79 -10.89 -14.14 -31.29
CA ASN A 79 -11.00 -14.53 -32.69
C ASN A 79 -9.95 -13.88 -33.58
N VAL A 80 -9.70 -14.50 -34.73
CA VAL A 80 -8.90 -13.91 -35.82
C VAL A 80 -9.49 -12.55 -36.19
N GLY A 81 -8.64 -11.54 -36.34
CA GLY A 81 -9.07 -10.17 -36.63
C GLY A 81 -9.28 -9.28 -35.39
N GLU A 82 -9.39 -9.84 -34.18
CA GLU A 82 -9.56 -9.05 -32.96
C GLU A 82 -8.25 -8.36 -32.52
N MET A 83 -8.37 -7.31 -31.71
CA MET A 83 -7.22 -6.64 -31.12
C MET A 83 -6.78 -7.37 -29.85
N ALA A 84 -5.47 -7.55 -29.72
CA ALA A 84 -4.87 -8.15 -28.54
C ALA A 84 -3.61 -7.39 -28.12
N VAL A 85 -3.35 -7.39 -26.81
CA VAL A 85 -2.11 -6.90 -26.24
C VAL A 85 -1.16 -8.06 -26.10
N PHE A 86 0.09 -7.86 -26.51
CA PHE A 86 1.17 -8.81 -26.32
C PHE A 86 2.24 -8.18 -25.42
N ALA A 87 2.75 -8.98 -24.49
CA ALA A 87 3.83 -8.61 -23.60
C ALA A 87 5.08 -9.39 -23.99
N LEU A 88 6.11 -8.70 -24.50
CA LEU A 88 7.37 -9.37 -24.88
C LEU A 88 7.98 -10.20 -23.74
N ARG A 89 7.85 -9.75 -22.49
CA ARG A 89 8.44 -10.42 -21.32
C ARG A 89 7.71 -11.69 -20.90
N SER A 90 6.43 -11.85 -21.23
CA SER A 90 5.71 -13.09 -20.97
C SER A 90 5.99 -14.19 -21.99
N GLY A 91 6.67 -13.87 -23.10
CA GLY A 91 6.83 -14.78 -24.23
C GLY A 91 5.65 -14.73 -25.20
N PRO A 92 5.71 -15.51 -26.29
CA PRO A 92 4.78 -15.41 -27.42
C PRO A 92 3.40 -16.01 -27.15
N ASP A 93 3.29 -16.88 -26.16
CA ASP A 93 2.08 -17.68 -25.91
C ASP A 93 0.98 -16.91 -25.15
N PHE A 94 1.33 -15.75 -24.60
CA PHE A 94 0.41 -14.94 -23.82
C PHE A 94 -0.10 -13.74 -24.63
N CYS A 95 -1.42 -13.58 -24.60
CA CYS A 95 -2.09 -12.41 -25.11
C CYS A 95 -3.25 -12.01 -24.20
N TRP A 96 -3.63 -10.73 -24.26
CA TRP A 96 -4.73 -10.20 -23.46
C TRP A 96 -5.69 -9.39 -24.33
N HIS A 97 -6.97 -9.39 -23.98
CA HIS A 97 -7.81 -8.28 -24.40
C HIS A 97 -7.22 -6.97 -23.90
N VAL A 98 -7.44 -5.88 -24.64
CA VAL A 98 -7.00 -4.52 -24.25
C VAL A 98 -7.43 -4.18 -22.81
N GLN A 99 -8.67 -4.49 -22.45
CA GLN A 99 -9.22 -4.25 -21.11
C GLN A 99 -8.73 -5.24 -20.04
N CYS A 100 -8.18 -6.38 -20.47
CA CYS A 100 -7.65 -7.40 -19.57
C CYS A 100 -6.18 -7.16 -19.24
N PHE A 101 -5.48 -6.30 -19.97
CA PHE A 101 -4.08 -5.97 -19.73
C PHE A 101 -3.94 -4.94 -18.60
N VAL A 102 -4.02 -5.42 -17.36
CA VAL A 102 -4.01 -4.62 -16.13
C VAL A 102 -3.01 -5.17 -15.13
N CYS A 103 -2.67 -4.38 -14.11
CA CYS A 103 -1.95 -4.91 -12.95
C CYS A 103 -2.86 -5.81 -12.11
N CYS A 104 -2.33 -6.94 -11.63
CA CYS A 104 -3.09 -7.92 -10.88
C CYS A 104 -3.45 -7.51 -9.44
N GLU A 105 -2.81 -6.47 -8.88
CA GLU A 105 -3.08 -5.99 -7.52
C GLU A 105 -4.14 -4.87 -7.48
N ASP A 106 -4.05 -3.87 -8.36
CA ASP A 106 -4.99 -2.73 -8.39
C ASP A 106 -6.05 -2.82 -9.51
N GLY A 107 -5.86 -3.70 -10.50
CA GLY A 107 -6.76 -3.83 -11.65
C GLY A 107 -6.67 -2.68 -12.67
N GLU A 108 -5.68 -1.81 -12.55
CA GLU A 108 -5.51 -0.63 -13.40
C GLU A 108 -4.80 -0.97 -14.72
N LEU A 109 -5.23 -0.32 -15.82
CA LEU A 109 -4.74 -0.60 -17.18
C LEU A 109 -3.25 -0.32 -17.35
N LEU A 110 -2.56 -1.19 -18.09
CA LEU A 110 -1.13 -1.10 -18.37
C LEU A 110 -0.81 -0.93 -19.87
N VAL A 111 -1.81 -0.90 -20.75
CA VAL A 111 -1.59 -1.00 -22.21
C VAL A 111 -0.79 0.18 -22.80
N ASP A 112 -0.84 1.33 -22.15
CA ASP A 112 -0.11 2.56 -22.51
C ASP A 112 1.06 2.86 -21.54
N HIS A 113 1.35 1.94 -20.63
CA HIS A 113 2.35 2.08 -19.58
C HIS A 113 3.42 0.99 -19.67
N VAL A 114 4.46 1.14 -18.87
CA VAL A 114 5.37 0.03 -18.59
C VAL A 114 4.68 -0.96 -17.67
N TYR A 115 4.86 -2.24 -17.93
CA TYR A 115 4.43 -3.33 -17.06
C TYR A 115 5.68 -4.09 -16.57
N CYS A 116 5.51 -4.81 -15.46
CA CYS A 116 6.47 -5.80 -15.00
C CYS A 116 5.83 -7.18 -15.06
N TRP A 117 6.50 -8.13 -15.72
CA TRP A 117 6.12 -9.53 -15.73
C TRP A 117 6.86 -10.29 -14.63
N ASP A 118 6.11 -11.00 -13.79
CA ASP A 118 6.65 -11.98 -12.85
C ASP A 118 6.54 -13.36 -13.51
N ALA A 119 7.67 -13.88 -13.99
CA ALA A 119 7.73 -15.17 -14.67
C ALA A 119 7.50 -16.37 -13.74
N GLU A 120 7.74 -16.22 -12.43
CA GLU A 120 7.53 -17.29 -11.46
C GLU A 120 6.03 -17.44 -11.13
N LYS A 121 5.32 -16.31 -11.07
CA LYS A 121 3.87 -16.28 -10.77
C LYS A 121 2.97 -16.22 -12.00
N GLU A 122 3.56 -16.02 -13.19
CA GLU A 122 2.86 -15.73 -14.45
C GLU A 122 1.87 -14.57 -14.33
N LYS A 123 2.30 -13.48 -13.67
CA LYS A 123 1.44 -12.32 -13.36
C LYS A 123 1.98 -11.00 -13.89
N LEU A 124 1.05 -10.14 -14.31
CA LEU A 124 1.32 -8.76 -14.70
C LEU A 124 1.16 -7.80 -13.52
N TYR A 125 2.16 -6.96 -13.33
CA TYR A 125 2.21 -5.93 -12.29
C TYR A 125 2.51 -4.56 -12.91
N CYS A 126 2.02 -3.50 -12.27
CA CYS A 126 2.60 -2.17 -12.48
C CYS A 126 3.98 -2.10 -11.80
N SER A 127 4.82 -1.11 -12.13
CA SER A 127 6.16 -1.01 -11.54
C SER A 127 6.13 -0.92 -10.01
N ARG A 128 5.14 -0.20 -9.45
CA ARG A 128 4.95 -0.07 -8.00
C ARG A 128 4.68 -1.43 -7.35
N HIS A 129 3.64 -2.13 -7.77
CA HIS A 129 3.25 -3.40 -7.15
C HIS A 129 4.27 -4.53 -7.39
N TRP A 130 4.96 -4.54 -8.54
CA TRP A 130 6.09 -5.45 -8.74
C TRP A 130 7.18 -5.21 -7.69
N SER A 131 7.46 -3.94 -7.40
CA SER A 131 8.47 -3.58 -6.40
C SER A 131 8.04 -3.93 -4.98
N GLU A 132 6.76 -3.71 -4.67
CA GLU A 132 6.16 -4.07 -3.38
C GLU A 132 6.11 -5.58 -3.16
N SER A 133 6.09 -6.37 -4.24
CA SER A 133 6.22 -7.84 -4.16
C SER A 133 7.63 -8.32 -3.74
N LEU A 134 8.63 -7.44 -3.81
CA LEU A 134 10.03 -7.73 -3.48
C LEU A 134 10.53 -7.03 -2.21
N LYS A 135 10.04 -5.81 -1.95
CA LYS A 135 10.44 -4.98 -0.80
C LYS A 135 9.21 -4.28 -0.22
N PRO A 136 9.03 -4.24 1.11
CA PRO A 136 7.88 -3.55 1.69
C PRO A 136 7.98 -2.03 1.48
N ARG A 137 6.84 -1.34 1.33
CA ARG A 137 6.80 0.13 1.25
C ARG A 137 6.43 0.75 2.59
N CYS A 138 7.13 1.82 2.95
CA CYS A 138 6.85 2.56 4.17
C CYS A 138 5.63 3.47 4.01
N ALA A 139 4.62 3.32 4.86
CA ALA A 139 3.42 4.17 4.84
C ALA A 139 3.66 5.63 5.23
N GLY A 140 4.73 5.92 5.97
CA GLY A 140 5.09 7.30 6.36
C GLY A 140 5.78 8.12 5.26
N CYS A 141 6.62 7.48 4.43
CA CYS A 141 7.40 8.20 3.41
C CYS A 141 7.16 7.74 1.97
N GLU A 142 6.36 6.70 1.74
CA GLU A 142 6.07 6.10 0.43
C GLU A 142 7.32 5.57 -0.32
N GLU A 143 8.43 5.32 0.37
CA GLU A 143 9.64 4.70 -0.19
C GLU A 143 9.72 3.21 0.18
N LEU A 144 10.37 2.41 -0.67
CA LEU A 144 10.66 1.00 -0.40
C LEU A 144 11.69 0.86 0.73
N ILE A 145 11.48 -0.13 1.58
CA ILE A 145 12.29 -0.43 2.76
C ILE A 145 13.36 -1.46 2.38
N TYR A 146 14.62 -1.01 2.33
CA TYR A 146 15.77 -1.86 2.02
C TYR A 146 16.51 -2.38 3.26
N VAL A 147 16.23 -1.84 4.44
CA VAL A 147 16.74 -2.36 5.72
C VAL A 147 16.15 -3.73 6.05
N GLY A 148 16.92 -4.56 6.74
CA GLY A 148 16.47 -5.88 7.20
C GLY A 148 15.41 -5.81 8.31
N GLU A 149 15.49 -4.80 9.18
CA GLU A 149 14.58 -4.61 10.31
C GLU A 149 13.69 -3.38 10.10
N TYR A 150 12.39 -3.57 10.25
CA TYR A 150 11.37 -2.53 10.10
C TYR A 150 10.16 -2.85 10.98
N SER A 151 9.28 -1.87 11.21
CA SER A 151 8.09 -2.06 12.03
C SER A 151 6.88 -2.41 11.17
N GLN A 152 6.10 -3.40 11.59
CA GLN A 152 4.80 -3.71 11.02
C GLN A 152 3.70 -3.30 12.00
N ALA A 153 2.82 -2.41 11.56
CA ALA A 153 1.71 -1.95 12.36
C ALA A 153 0.62 -1.36 11.46
N MET A 154 -0.63 -1.45 11.91
CA MET A 154 -1.79 -0.95 11.16
C MET A 154 -1.88 -1.55 9.74
N ASP A 155 -1.55 -2.85 9.61
CA ASP A 155 -1.45 -3.57 8.33
C ASP A 155 -0.51 -2.89 7.31
N GLN A 156 0.42 -2.09 7.80
CA GLN A 156 1.37 -1.30 7.03
C GLN A 156 2.79 -1.53 7.52
N ASN A 157 3.76 -1.24 6.65
CA ASN A 157 5.18 -1.32 6.96
C ASN A 157 5.75 0.08 7.19
N TRP A 158 6.74 0.18 8.07
CA TRP A 158 7.30 1.46 8.49
C TRP A 158 8.81 1.34 8.62
N HIS A 159 9.54 2.28 8.00
CA HIS A 159 10.96 2.44 8.30
C HIS A 159 11.18 2.68 9.80
N PRO A 160 12.35 2.28 10.33
CA PRO A 160 12.78 2.72 11.64
C PRO A 160 12.68 4.25 11.77
N GLY A 161 11.96 4.73 12.77
CA GLY A 161 11.75 6.16 13.02
C GLY A 161 10.60 6.82 12.24
N HIS A 162 9.95 6.15 11.28
CA HIS A 162 8.76 6.69 10.60
C HIS A 162 7.44 6.30 11.28
N LEU A 163 7.44 5.26 12.11
CA LEU A 163 6.30 4.96 12.98
C LEU A 163 6.38 5.88 14.21
N CYS A 164 5.85 7.10 14.11
CA CYS A 164 5.88 8.11 15.15
C CYS A 164 4.48 8.67 15.47
N CYS A 165 4.32 9.26 16.65
CA CYS A 165 3.07 9.89 17.06
C CYS A 165 2.80 11.12 16.20
N PHE A 166 1.64 11.17 15.54
CA PHE A 166 1.22 12.29 14.70
C PHE A 166 1.19 13.65 15.42
N PHE A 167 1.11 13.67 16.75
CA PHE A 167 1.01 14.90 17.53
C PHE A 167 2.31 15.37 18.17
N CYS A 168 3.30 14.50 18.36
CA CYS A 168 4.52 14.83 19.08
C CYS A 168 5.79 14.23 18.47
N ASP A 169 5.68 13.56 17.32
CA ASP A 169 6.78 12.93 16.57
C ASP A 169 7.60 11.90 17.36
N GLU A 170 7.12 11.46 18.52
CA GLU A 170 7.80 10.46 19.34
C GLU A 170 7.67 9.07 18.71
N SER A 171 8.77 8.32 18.67
CA SER A 171 8.82 6.97 18.09
C SER A 171 7.87 6.01 18.79
N LEU A 172 7.01 5.34 18.03
CA LEU A 172 6.01 4.40 18.56
C LEU A 172 6.45 2.94 18.47
N ALA A 173 7.65 2.65 17.95
CA ALA A 173 8.12 1.30 17.67
C ALA A 173 8.14 0.35 18.89
N GLN A 174 8.26 0.90 20.11
CA GLN A 174 8.36 0.14 21.37
C GLN A 174 7.33 0.60 22.42
N GLN A 175 6.30 1.33 22.03
CA GLN A 175 5.27 1.81 22.96
C GLN A 175 3.87 1.52 22.45
N ARG A 176 2.93 1.48 23.38
CA ARG A 176 1.51 1.38 23.03
C ARG A 176 1.06 2.68 22.38
N PHE A 177 0.28 2.56 21.32
CA PHE A 177 -0.31 3.69 20.62
C PHE A 177 -1.71 3.31 20.16
N VAL A 178 -2.45 4.31 19.72
CA VAL A 178 -3.79 4.15 19.16
C VAL A 178 -3.89 4.85 17.82
N THR A 179 -4.84 4.42 17.01
CA THR A 179 -5.10 5.03 15.72
C THR A 179 -6.23 6.05 15.86
N VAL A 180 -5.96 7.30 15.48
CA VAL A 180 -6.93 8.40 15.44
C VAL A 180 -7.03 8.86 14.00
N GLU A 181 -8.21 8.72 13.37
CA GLU A 181 -8.43 9.10 11.96
C GLU A 181 -7.40 8.49 10.98
N GLY A 182 -6.97 7.25 11.25
CA GLY A 182 -5.97 6.57 10.43
C GLY A 182 -4.52 7.01 10.68
N GLN A 183 -4.27 7.88 11.66
CA GLN A 183 -2.93 8.30 12.07
C GLN A 183 -2.54 7.70 13.43
N PRO A 184 -1.30 7.23 13.61
CA PRO A 184 -0.86 6.67 14.89
C PRO A 184 -0.58 7.79 15.92
N ALA A 185 -1.06 7.60 17.15
CA ALA A 185 -0.93 8.56 18.24
C ALA A 185 -0.53 7.85 19.55
N CYS A 186 0.48 8.37 20.25
CA CYS A 186 0.87 7.84 21.56
C CYS A 186 -0.28 8.02 22.57
N VAL A 187 -0.38 7.11 23.54
CA VAL A 187 -1.45 7.15 24.56
C VAL A 187 -1.46 8.47 25.31
N THR A 188 -0.30 9.05 25.60
CA THR A 188 -0.18 10.36 26.26
C THR A 188 -0.81 11.49 25.45
N CYS A 189 -0.60 11.51 24.12
CA CYS A 189 -1.24 12.53 23.26
C CYS A 189 -2.73 12.25 23.09
N TYR A 190 -3.12 10.98 23.04
CA TYR A 190 -4.52 10.59 22.99
C TYR A 190 -5.26 11.08 24.24
N ASP A 191 -4.75 10.76 25.42
CA ASP A 191 -5.38 11.09 26.69
C ASP A 191 -5.53 12.61 26.88
N LYS A 192 -4.54 13.39 26.43
CA LYS A 192 -4.58 14.86 26.53
C LYS A 192 -5.59 15.50 25.58
N LYS A 193 -5.85 14.90 24.42
CA LYS A 193 -6.65 15.52 23.34
C LYS A 193 -8.04 14.94 23.19
N PHE A 194 -8.23 13.67 23.53
CA PHE A 194 -9.44 12.91 23.21
C PHE A 194 -10.03 12.12 24.38
N ALA A 195 -9.30 11.85 25.47
CA ALA A 195 -9.87 11.09 26.57
C ALA A 195 -10.91 11.90 27.34
N ASN A 196 -12.06 11.27 27.57
CA ASN A 196 -13.04 11.77 28.52
C ASN A 196 -12.58 11.47 29.94
N ASN A 197 -12.88 12.37 30.87
CA ASN A 197 -12.58 12.14 32.28
C ASN A 197 -13.73 11.38 32.93
N CYS A 198 -13.42 10.39 33.78
CA CYS A 198 -14.41 9.69 34.57
C CYS A 198 -15.19 10.68 35.45
N GLU A 199 -16.52 10.64 35.41
CA GLU A 199 -17.35 11.55 36.20
C GLU A 199 -17.09 11.47 37.70
N ASN A 200 -16.69 10.28 38.19
CA ASN A 200 -16.47 9.99 39.61
C ASN A 200 -15.05 10.34 40.09
N CYS A 201 -14.00 9.86 39.40
CA CYS A 201 -12.61 10.06 39.85
C CYS A 201 -11.85 11.15 39.08
N LYS A 202 -12.49 11.77 38.08
CA LYS A 202 -11.94 12.81 37.21
C LYS A 202 -10.66 12.44 36.45
N LYS A 203 -10.26 11.16 36.42
CA LYS A 203 -9.10 10.64 35.66
C LYS A 203 -9.46 10.37 34.20
N PRO A 204 -8.53 10.53 33.24
CA PRO A 204 -8.76 10.21 31.84
C PRO A 204 -9.05 8.71 31.64
N ILE A 205 -10.06 8.42 30.82
CA ILE A 205 -10.49 7.08 30.42
C ILE A 205 -9.68 6.70 29.18
N GLY A 206 -8.67 5.85 29.38
CA GLY A 206 -7.77 5.43 28.32
C GLY A 206 -8.41 4.42 27.35
N PRO A 207 -7.89 4.30 26.12
CA PRO A 207 -8.47 3.52 25.02
C PRO A 207 -8.43 1.98 25.18
N GLY A 208 -8.12 1.49 26.37
CA GLY A 208 -8.20 0.06 26.74
C GLY A 208 -9.13 -0.22 27.93
N THR A 209 -9.83 0.80 28.43
CA THR A 209 -10.84 0.62 29.46
C THR A 209 -12.16 0.27 28.77
N LYS A 210 -12.73 -0.89 29.09
CA LYS A 210 -14.00 -1.33 28.51
C LYS A 210 -15.10 -0.38 28.97
N ASP A 211 -15.72 0.34 28.02
CA ASP A 211 -16.96 1.06 28.27
C ASP A 211 -18.06 0.03 28.61
N VAL A 212 -18.58 0.10 29.83
CA VAL A 212 -19.73 -0.69 30.24
C VAL A 212 -20.97 0.17 29.98
N ASP A 213 -21.79 -0.21 28.99
CA ASP A 213 -23.10 0.42 28.74
C ASP A 213 -24.04 0.09 29.90
N VAL A 214 -24.14 1.00 30.87
CA VAL A 214 -25.09 0.87 32.00
C VAL A 214 -26.46 1.40 31.55
N ARG A 215 -27.15 0.61 30.73
CA ARG A 215 -28.60 0.77 30.54
C ARG A 215 -29.36 -0.05 31.57
N GLY A 216 -29.79 0.62 32.63
CA GLY A 216 -30.87 0.13 33.49
C GLY A 216 -30.55 0.14 34.97
N ASN A 217 -31.25 1.04 35.65
CA ASN A 217 -31.58 1.03 37.07
C ASN A 217 -30.65 1.77 38.04
N THR A 218 -31.34 2.59 38.84
CA THR A 218 -30.86 3.53 39.85
C THR A 218 -29.96 2.89 40.91
N GLY A 219 -28.78 3.50 41.10
CA GLY A 219 -27.97 3.35 42.31
C GLY A 219 -26.73 2.47 42.17
N MET A 220 -25.66 3.01 41.57
CA MET A 220 -24.24 2.81 41.95
C MET A 220 -23.33 3.46 40.89
N ARG A 221 -22.94 4.72 41.10
CA ARG A 221 -21.93 5.43 40.30
C ARG A 221 -20.51 5.13 40.83
N SER A 222 -20.09 3.87 40.86
CA SER A 222 -18.73 3.51 41.30
C SER A 222 -18.39 2.04 41.06
N ALA A 223 -18.10 1.65 39.83
CA ALA A 223 -17.47 0.36 39.57
C ALA A 223 -16.57 0.46 38.33
N LEU A 224 -15.38 1.05 38.53
CA LEU A 224 -14.14 0.87 37.74
C LEU A 224 -13.01 1.79 38.23
N CYS A 225 -13.28 2.69 39.19
CA CYS A 225 -12.24 3.40 39.93
C CYS A 225 -11.41 2.48 40.87
N ALA A 226 -11.71 1.17 40.95
CA ALA A 226 -11.19 0.26 41.97
C ALA A 226 -10.51 -1.01 41.41
N LEU A 227 -9.73 -0.92 40.32
CA LEU A 227 -8.78 -1.98 39.96
C LEU A 227 -7.35 -1.48 39.70
N SER A 228 -7.02 -0.26 40.13
CA SER A 228 -5.64 0.26 40.03
C SER A 228 -4.72 -0.13 41.18
N GLN A 229 -5.08 -1.06 42.07
CA GLN A 229 -4.22 -1.49 43.19
C GLN A 229 -4.47 -2.95 43.60
N SER A 230 -4.15 -3.93 42.75
CA SER A 230 -3.72 -5.28 43.17
C SER A 230 -3.59 -6.24 41.97
N VAL A 231 -2.50 -6.14 41.22
CA VAL A 231 -1.79 -7.37 40.82
C VAL A 231 -0.30 -7.05 40.91
N THR A 232 0.24 -7.36 42.08
CA THR A 232 1.66 -7.61 42.30
C THR A 232 2.22 -8.55 41.23
N SER A 233 3.48 -8.32 40.86
CA SER A 233 4.43 -9.34 40.40
C SER A 233 3.93 -10.79 40.52
N LEU A 234 3.91 -11.52 39.40
CA LEU A 234 4.52 -12.86 39.29
C LEU A 234 4.41 -13.40 37.86
N CYS A 235 5.60 -13.80 37.37
CA CYS A 235 5.98 -14.57 36.18
C CYS A 235 5.91 -13.90 34.80
#